data_AF-A0A6B3F3L7-F1
#
_entry.id   AF-A0A6B3F3L7-F1
#
_cell.length_a   1.000
_cell.length_b   1.000
_cell.length_c   1.000
_cell.angle_alpha   90.00
_cell.angle_beta   90.00
_cell.angle_gamma   90.00
#
_symmetry.space_group_name_H-M   'P 1'
#
loop_
_entity.id
_entity.type
_entity.pdbx_description
1 polymer ?
#
loop_
_entity_poly.entity_id
_entity_poly.type
_entity_poly.pdbx_seq_one_letter_code
_entity_poly.pdbx_strand_id
1 'polypeptide(L)' 'GVVAVIAPWNFPLPIAGWGSAPALAAGNAVILKPAETTPLTALRLAELALEAGLPDDLFQVLPGTGPGAGEDLVRHPG' A
#
# COMPACT_ATOMS: atom_id res chain seq x y z
N GLY A 1 2.87 13.29 -5.38
CA GLY A 1 3.96 12.95 -4.44
C GLY A 1 3.91 11.47 -4.13
N VAL A 2 4.44 11.05 -2.98
CA VAL A 2 4.35 9.67 -2.48
C VAL A 2 3.48 9.64 -1.23
N VAL A 3 2.54 8.70 -1.16
CA VAL A 3 1.65 8.49 -0.01
C VAL A 3 1.86 7.10 0.56
N ALA A 4 2.21 7.03 1.84
CA ALA A 4 2.24 5.78 2.59
C ALA A 4 0.86 5.44 3.16
N VAL A 5 0.37 4.22 2.91
CA VAL A 5 -0.88 3.70 3.47
C VAL A 5 -0.53 2.52 4.38
N ILE A 6 -0.82 2.62 5.67
CA ILE A 6 -0.64 1.52 6.64
C ILE A 6 -2.02 0.93 6.96
N ALA A 7 -2.30 -0.28 6.49
CA ALA A 7 -3.63 -0.89 6.56
C ALA A 7 -3.72 -2.02 7.61
N PRO A 8 -4.79 -2.09 8.43
CA PRO A 8 -5.00 -3.14 9.43
C PRO A 8 -5.56 -4.44 8.81
N TRP A 9 -5.65 -5.49 9.63
CA TRP A 9 -5.98 -6.85 9.23
C TRP A 9 -7.49 -7.15 9.12
N ASN A 10 -8.36 -6.34 9.73
CA ASN A 10 -9.78 -6.69 9.90
C ASN A 10 -10.61 -6.57 8.61
N PHE A 11 -10.21 -5.69 7.69
CA PHE A 11 -10.80 -5.58 6.35
C PHE A 11 -9.69 -5.34 5.33
N PRO A 12 -8.89 -6.36 5.00
CA PRO A 12 -7.61 -6.20 4.32
C PRO A 12 -7.72 -5.72 2.87
N LEU A 13 -8.84 -5.99 2.19
CA LEU A 13 -9.12 -5.42 0.87
C LEU A 13 -9.79 -4.04 0.95
N PRO A 14 -10.94 -3.86 1.65
CA PRO A 14 -11.62 -2.56 1.68
C PRO A 14 -10.75 -1.43 2.23
N ILE A 15 -10.02 -1.65 3.33
CA ILE A 15 -9.23 -0.57 3.95
C ILE A 15 -8.00 -0.25 3.11
N ALA A 16 -7.35 -1.25 2.51
CA ALA A 16 -6.27 -1.02 1.55
C ALA A 16 -6.76 -0.17 0.36
N GLY A 17 -7.95 -0.49 -0.17
CA GLY A 17 -8.59 0.27 -1.25
C GLY A 17 -8.98 1.69 -0.83
N TRP A 18 -9.60 1.87 0.34
CA TRP A 18 -10.03 3.19 0.83
C TRP A 18 -8.88 4.17 1.04
N GLY A 19 -7.68 3.69 1.40
CA GLY A 19 -6.49 4.53 1.47
C GLY A 19 -5.85 4.75 0.10
N SER A 20 -5.66 3.68 -0.67
CA SER A 20 -4.83 3.71 -1.88
C SER A 20 -5.53 4.33 -3.08
N ALA A 21 -6.80 4.00 -3.31
CA ALA A 21 -7.55 4.48 -4.47
C ALA A 21 -7.67 6.02 -4.52
N PRO A 22 -8.06 6.74 -3.44
CA PRO A 22 -8.10 8.20 -3.49
C PRO A 22 -6.71 8.84 -3.63
N ALA A 23 -5.66 8.24 -3.04
CA ALA A 23 -4.29 8.76 -3.18
C ALA A 23 -3.80 8.67 -4.63
N LEU A 24 -4.05 7.54 -5.30
CA LEU A 24 -3.79 7.34 -6.73
C LEU A 24 -4.62 8.30 -7.59
N ALA A 25 -5.93 8.42 -7.32
CA ALA A 25 -6.82 9.33 -8.05
C ALA A 25 -6.41 10.80 -7.92
N ALA A 26 -5.80 11.19 -6.79
CA ALA A 26 -5.23 12.51 -6.57
C ALA A 26 -3.85 12.73 -7.23
N GLY A 27 -3.34 11.76 -7.99
CA GLY A 27 -2.07 11.87 -8.72
C GLY A 27 -0.83 11.58 -7.88
N ASN A 28 -0.96 10.77 -6.82
CA ASN A 28 0.19 10.32 -6.02
C ASN A 28 0.58 8.87 -6.35
N ALA A 29 1.86 8.57 -6.21
CA ALA A 29 2.30 7.19 -6.06
C ALA A 29 1.98 6.71 -4.64
N VAL A 30 1.75 5.41 -4.47
CA VAL A 30 1.34 4.82 -3.20
C VAL A 30 2.28 3.69 -2.79
N ILE A 31 2.70 3.71 -1.52
CA ILE A 31 3.31 2.57 -0.83
C ILE A 31 2.31 2.04 0.19
N LEU A 32 1.75 0.87 -0.07
CA LEU A 32 0.82 0.19 0.85
C LEU A 32 1.60 -0.79 1.73
N LYS A 33 1.63 -0.54 3.04
CA LYS A 33 2.11 -1.48 4.06
C LYS A 33 0.91 -2.18 4.72
N PRO A 34 0.57 -3.43 4.34
CA PRO A 34 -0.52 -4.18 4.96
C PRO A 34 -0.09 -4.73 6.32
N ALA A 35 -1.06 -5.07 7.17
CA ALA A 35 -0.82 -5.85 8.38
C ALA A 35 -0.11 -7.17 8.03
N GLU A 36 0.90 -7.51 8.83
CA GLU A 36 1.76 -8.69 8.63
C GLU A 36 1.01 -10.02 8.66
N THR A 37 -0.19 -10.06 9.25
CA THR A 37 -1.06 -11.24 9.32
C THR A 37 -1.94 -11.42 8.10
N THR A 38 -2.12 -10.38 7.26
CA THR A 38 -2.97 -10.42 6.07
C THR A 38 -2.31 -9.79 4.82
N PRO A 39 -1.05 -10.11 4.48
CA PRO A 39 -0.33 -9.41 3.41
C PRO A 39 -0.78 -9.85 2.00
N LEU A 40 -1.24 -11.09 1.85
CA LEU A 40 -1.52 -11.70 0.54
C LEU A 40 -2.62 -10.96 -0.23
N THR A 41 -3.60 -10.40 0.46
CA THR A 41 -4.66 -9.59 -0.16
C THR A 41 -4.11 -8.33 -0.82
N ALA A 42 -3.18 -7.64 -0.15
CA ALA A 42 -2.54 -6.44 -0.71
C ALA A 42 -1.60 -6.80 -1.86
N LEU A 43 -0.84 -7.90 -1.74
CA LEU A 43 0.02 -8.39 -2.83
C LEU A 43 -0.81 -8.72 -4.09
N ARG A 44 -1.94 -9.42 -3.92
CA ARG A 44 -2.84 -9.69 -5.05
C ARG A 44 -3.44 -8.40 -5.64
N LEU A 45 -3.70 -7.39 -4.82
CA LEU A 45 -4.15 -6.09 -5.31
C LEU A 45 -3.08 -5.40 -6.16
N ALA A 46 -1.79 -5.52 -5.82
CA ALA A 46 -0.70 -4.97 -6.65
C ALA A 46 -0.58 -5.69 -8.00
N GLU A 47 -0.69 -7.01 -8.03
CA GLU A 47 -0.75 -7.77 -9.28
C GLU A 47 -1.91 -7.31 -10.16
N LEU A 48 -3.11 -7.16 -9.58
CA LEU A 48 -4.29 -6.68 -10.29
C LEU A 48 -4.14 -5.24 -10.79
N ALA A 49 -3.42 -4.38 -10.07
CA ALA A 49 -3.12 -3.02 -10.52
C ALA A 49 -2.24 -3.02 -11.78
N LEU A 50 -1.22 -3.87 -11.83
CA LEU A 50 -0.38 -4.06 -13.02
C LEU A 50 -1.19 -4.65 -14.18
N GLU A 51 -2.02 -5.68 -13.91
CA GLU A 51 -2.94 -6.26 -14.90
C GLU A 51 -3.91 -5.20 -15.47
N ALA A 52 -4.32 -4.23 -14.66
CA ALA A 52 -5.18 -3.10 -15.05
C ALA A 52 -4.43 -1.98 -15.81
N GLY A 53 -3.11 -2.09 -15.97
CA GLY A 53 -2.29 -1.13 -16.71
C GLY A 53 -1.77 0.06 -15.89
N LEU A 54 -1.76 -0.04 -14.55
CA LEU A 54 -1.02 0.94 -13.75
C LEU A 54 0.49 0.81 -14.05
N PRO A 55 1.24 1.93 -14.10
CA PRO A 55 2.70 1.89 -14.21
C PRO A 55 3.33 1.11 -13.04
N ASP A 56 4.41 0.38 -13.32
CA ASP A 56 5.08 -0.56 -12.41
C ASP A 56 5.38 -0.01 -11.00
N ASP A 57 5.70 1.28 -10.89
CA ASP A 57 6.09 1.92 -9.64
C ASP A 57 5.01 2.85 -9.04
N LEU A 58 3.82 2.91 -9.66
CA LEU A 58 2.77 3.81 -9.19
C LEU A 58 2.08 3.29 -7.92
N PHE A 59 2.00 1.96 -7.77
CA PHE A 59 1.40 1.30 -6.61
C PHE A 59 2.29 0.15 -6.15
N GLN A 60 3.00 0.34 -5.04
CA GLN A 60 3.88 -0.67 -4.46
C GLN A 60 3.32 -1.19 -3.13
N VAL A 61 3.55 -2.47 -2.86
CA VAL A 61 3.15 -3.12 -1.60
C VAL A 61 4.40 -3.54 -0.85
N LEU A 62 4.51 -3.11 0.41
CA LEU A 62 5.64 -3.36 1.30
C LEU A 62 5.17 -4.15 2.53
N PRO A 63 5.11 -5.49 2.48
CA PRO A 63 4.85 -6.30 3.65
C PRO A 63 5.99 -6.15 4.67
N GLY A 64 5.64 -6.09 5.96
CA GLY A 64 6.62 -5.99 7.02
C GLY A 64 5.96 -5.75 8.37
N THR A 65 6.73 -5.82 9.44
CA THR A 65 6.25 -5.57 10.81
C THR A 65 6.07 -4.08 11.09
N GLY A 66 5.62 -3.70 12.29
CA GLY A 66 5.66 -2.30 12.73
C GLY A 66 7.09 -1.76 12.73
N PRO A 67 7.99 -2.32 13.57
CA PRO A 67 9.42 -2.05 13.49
C PRO A 67 10.00 -2.51 12.15
N GLY A 68 10.93 -1.75 11.57
CA GLY A 68 11.64 -2.12 10.34
C GLY A 68 10.84 -1.96 9.04
N ALA A 69 9.58 -1.52 9.10
CA ALA A 69 8.80 -1.18 7.91
C ALA A 69 7.83 -0.02 8.20
N GLY A 70 6.84 -0.24 9.07
CA GLY A 70 5.84 0.80 9.37
C GLY A 70 6.44 2.06 10.02
N GLU A 71 7.31 1.89 11.03
CA GLU A 71 7.97 3.00 11.70
C GLU A 71 8.91 3.77 10.77
N ASP A 72 9.72 3.05 10.00
CA ASP A 72 10.68 3.64 9.07
C ASP A 72 9.97 4.41 7.96
N LEU A 73 8.85 3.88 7.45
CA LEU A 73 8.03 4.55 6.43
C LEU A 73 7.44 5.87 6.93
N VAL A 74 7.03 5.94 8.20
CA VAL A 74 6.51 7.18 8.81
C VAL A 74 7.63 8.20 9.07
N ARG A 75 8.85 7.74 9.38
CA ARG A 75 10.01 8.61 9.64
C ARG A 75 10.75 9.03 8.37
N HIS A 76 10.42 8.46 7.21
CA HIS A 76 11.08 8.78 5.95
C HIS A 76 10.89 10.26 5.59
N PRO A 77 11.96 11.01 5.23
CA PRO A 77 11.86 12.46 4.98
C PRO A 77 11.15 12.82 3.67
N GLY A 78 10.97 11.86 2.77
CA GLY A 78 10.40 12.05 1.43
C GLY A 78 10.92 11.02 0.47
#